data_AF-A0A967VLP4-F1
#
_entry.id   AF-A0A967VLP4-F1
#
_cell.length_a   1.000
_cell.length_b   1.000
_cell.length_c   1.000
_cell.angle_alpha   90.00
_cell.angle_beta   90.00
_cell.angle_gamma   90.00
#
_symmetry.space_group_name_H-M   'P 1'
#
loop_
_entity.id
_entity.type
_entity.pdbx_description
1 polymer ?
#
loop_
_entity_poly.entity_id
_entity_poly.type
_entity_poly.pdbx_seq_one_letter_code
_entity_poly.pdbx_strand_id
1 'polypeptide(L)' 'PYGAVAGVLGTVLTMLENGATHVGVATDHVIESFRNDLWDGYKTGEGIDPALRAQFHPLEDALRAMGVV' A
#
# COMPACT_ATOMS: atom_id res chain seq x y z
N PRO A 1 9.50 -4.01 13.15
CA PRO A 1 8.92 -4.63 11.93
C PRO A 1 7.47 -4.14 11.70
N TYR A 2 7.08 -3.85 10.45
CA TYR A 2 5.75 -3.30 10.07
C TYR A 2 5.46 -1.82 10.42
N GLY A 3 6.49 -0.98 10.52
CA GLY A 3 6.30 0.45 10.81
C GLY A 3 5.46 1.18 9.75
N ALA A 4 5.60 0.83 8.47
CA ALA A 4 4.81 1.44 7.41
C ALA A 4 3.33 1.04 7.50
N VAL A 5 3.05 -0.24 7.78
CA VAL A 5 1.68 -0.74 7.98
C VAL A 5 1.00 0.02 9.11
N ALA A 6 1.63 0.06 10.30
CA ALA A 6 1.06 0.76 11.46
C ALA A 6 0.84 2.25 11.19
N GLY A 7 1.76 2.90 10.48
CA GLY A 7 1.64 4.32 10.12
C GLY A 7 0.45 4.60 9.19
N VAL A 8 0.23 3.77 8.17
CA VAL A 8 -0.92 3.93 7.26
C VAL A 8 -2.23 3.70 8.00
N LEU A 9 -2.34 2.60 8.77
CA LEU A 9 -3.55 2.31 9.56
C LEU A 9 -3.86 3.42 10.56
N GLY A 10 -2.84 3.96 11.25
CA GLY A 10 -3.01 5.09 12.15
C GLY A 10 -3.53 6.33 11.43
N THR A 11 -3.01 6.62 10.24
CA THR A 11 -3.48 7.76 9.43
C THR A 11 -4.93 7.59 9.00
N VAL A 12 -5.30 6.39 8.54
CA VAL A 12 -6.68 6.07 8.14
C VAL A 12 -7.63 6.18 9.34
N LEU A 13 -7.24 5.64 10.50
CA LEU A 13 -8.03 5.77 11.73
C LEU A 13 -8.25 7.24 12.10
N THR A 14 -7.19 8.06 12.06
CA THR A 14 -7.30 9.50 12.33
C THR A 14 -8.23 10.21 11.35
N MET A 15 -8.26 9.83 10.06
CA MET A 15 -9.22 10.39 9.11
C MET A 15 -10.66 10.07 9.51
N LEU A 16 -10.94 8.82 9.92
CA LEU A 16 -12.26 8.39 10.39
C LEU A 16 -12.67 9.14 11.67
N GLU A 17 -11.77 9.25 12.64
CA GLU A 17 -12.00 9.98 13.89
C GLU A 17 -12.28 11.47 13.65
N ASN A 18 -11.66 12.06 12.62
CA ASN A 18 -11.89 13.44 12.19
C ASN A 18 -13.15 13.61 11.32
N GLY A 19 -13.99 12.57 11.19
CA GLY A 19 -15.29 12.65 10.55
C GLY A 19 -15.29 12.39 9.05
N ALA A 20 -14.25 11.77 8.48
CA ALA A 20 -14.30 11.28 7.11
C ALA A 20 -15.46 10.29 6.95
N THR A 21 -16.38 10.59 6.03
CA THR A 21 -17.57 9.74 5.79
C THR A 21 -17.35 8.69 4.70
N HIS A 22 -16.36 8.90 3.84
CA HIS A 22 -15.99 8.01 2.74
C HIS A 22 -14.47 7.93 2.65
N VAL A 23 -13.93 6.72 2.67
CA VAL A 23 -12.50 6.46 2.55
C VAL A 23 -12.31 5.34 1.53
N GLY A 24 -11.36 5.53 0.62
CA GLY A 24 -10.89 4.49 -0.29
C GLY A 24 -9.37 4.45 -0.26
N VAL A 25 -8.80 3.25 -0.24
CA VAL A 25 -7.35 3.06 -0.28
C VAL A 25 -7.02 2.20 -1.49
N ALA A 26 -6.20 2.74 -2.40
CA ALA A 26 -5.71 2.03 -3.56
C ALA A 26 -4.26 1.58 -3.30
N THR A 27 -3.99 0.29 -3.49
CA THR A 27 -2.65 -0.29 -3.35
C THR A 27 -2.19 -0.90 -4.67
N ASP A 28 -0.88 -0.91 -4.87
CA ASP A 28 -0.21 -1.46 -6.04
C ASP A 28 0.95 -2.37 -5.60
N HIS A 29 0.63 -3.55 -5.07
CA HIS A 29 1.67 -4.52 -4.72
C HIS A 29 2.36 -5.13 -5.96
N VAL A 30 1.72 -5.07 -7.13
CA VAL A 30 2.32 -5.41 -8.43
C VAL A 30 2.91 -4.14 -9.03
N ILE A 31 4.22 -4.14 -9.22
CA ILE A 31 4.97 -2.94 -9.63
C ILE A 31 4.96 -2.77 -11.16
N GLU A 32 5.12 -3.89 -11.89
CA GLU A 32 5.16 -3.89 -13.35
C GLU A 32 3.75 -3.77 -13.95
N SER A 33 3.68 -3.20 -15.14
CA SER A 33 2.43 -2.99 -15.88
C SER A 33 2.67 -3.09 -17.39
N PHE A 34 1.61 -2.94 -18.19
CA PHE A 34 1.72 -2.86 -19.66
C PHE A 34 2.73 -1.82 -20.16
N ARG A 35 3.05 -0.81 -19.32
CA ARG A 35 4.02 0.24 -19.64
C ARG A 35 5.44 -0.31 -19.79
N ASN A 36 5.75 -1.43 -19.14
CA ASN A 36 7.03 -2.11 -19.24
C ASN A 36 7.28 -2.62 -20.67
N ASP A 37 6.23 -2.96 -21.42
CA ASP A 37 6.34 -3.36 -22.84
C ASP A 37 6.55 -2.17 -23.79
N LEU A 38 6.23 -0.95 -23.33
CA LEU A 38 6.32 0.27 -24.12
C LEU A 38 7.62 1.04 -23.89
N TRP A 39 8.21 0.90 -22.70
CA TRP A 39 9.40 1.64 -22.28
C TRP A 39 10.36 0.77 -21.47
N ASP A 40 11.53 0.51 -22.06
CA ASP A 40 12.61 -0.24 -21.41
C ASP A 40 13.03 0.40 -20.08
N GLY A 41 13.13 -0.43 -19.04
CA GLY A 41 13.55 0.00 -17.70
C GLY A 41 12.50 0.72 -16.86
N TYR A 42 11.25 0.85 -17.33
CA TYR A 42 10.20 1.51 -16.56
C TYR A 42 9.77 0.68 -15.35
N LYS A 43 10.03 1.16 -14.12
CA LYS A 43 9.50 0.60 -12.85
C LYS A 43 9.55 -0.94 -12.76
N THR A 44 10.75 -1.50 -12.70
CA THR A 44 10.98 -2.96 -12.58
C THR A 44 10.81 -3.49 -11.15
N GLY A 45 10.79 -2.59 -10.15
CA GLY A 45 10.84 -2.97 -8.75
C GLY A 45 12.22 -3.40 -8.25
N GLU A 46 13.25 -3.29 -9.10
CA GLU A 46 14.63 -3.50 -8.70
C GLU A 46 15.04 -2.48 -7.61
N GLY A 47 15.82 -2.95 -6.62
CA GLY A 47 16.32 -2.11 -5.54
C GLY A 47 15.34 -1.84 -4.40
N ILE A 48 14.12 -2.39 -4.43
CA ILE A 48 13.21 -2.30 -3.28
C ILE A 48 13.78 -3.11 -2.12
N ASP A 49 13.89 -2.46 -0.97
CA ASP A 49 14.32 -3.09 0.28
C ASP A 49 13.41 -4.29 0.63
N PRO A 50 13.95 -5.50 0.85
CA PRO A 50 13.15 -6.68 1.16
C PRO A 50 12.26 -6.53 2.39
N ALA A 51 12.71 -5.79 3.42
CA ALA A 51 11.93 -5.52 4.62
C ALA A 51 10.78 -4.54 4.37
N LEU A 52 10.90 -3.68 3.35
CA LEU A 52 9.78 -2.86 2.87
C LEU A 52 8.82 -3.71 2.03
N ARG A 53 9.33 -4.49 1.07
CA ARG A 53 8.51 -5.36 0.20
C ARG A 53 7.66 -6.36 0.98
N ALA A 54 8.20 -6.88 2.08
CA ALA A 54 7.48 -7.79 2.98
C ALA A 54 6.24 -7.16 3.65
N GLN A 55 6.07 -5.83 3.59
CA GLN A 55 4.93 -5.12 4.20
C GLN A 55 3.77 -4.88 3.24
N PHE A 56 3.92 -5.12 1.93
CA PHE A 56 2.89 -4.79 0.94
C PHE A 56 1.59 -5.57 1.17
N HIS A 57 1.65 -6.90 1.21
CA HIS A 57 0.46 -7.73 1.46
C HIS A 57 -0.08 -7.54 2.89
N PRO A 58 0.77 -7.49 3.95
CA PRO A 58 0.28 -7.17 5.29
C PRO A 58 -0.45 -5.83 5.41
N LEU A 59 -0.09 -4.82 4.62
CA LEU A 59 -0.85 -3.56 4.58
C LEU A 59 -2.26 -3.79 4.03
N GLU A 60 -2.39 -4.47 2.90
CA GLU A 60 -3.68 -4.77 2.28
C GLU A 60 -4.58 -5.61 3.20
N ASP A 61 -4.02 -6.64 3.83
CA ASP A 61 -4.75 -7.49 4.78
C ASP A 61 -5.18 -6.72 6.02
N ALA A 62 -4.35 -5.82 6.53
CA ALA A 62 -4.69 -5.02 7.70
C ALA A 62 -5.74 -3.93 7.40
N LEU A 63 -5.69 -3.30 6.22
CA LEU A 63 -6.75 -2.39 5.75
C LEU A 63 -8.09 -3.12 5.64
N ARG A 64 -8.09 -4.33 5.05
CA ARG A 64 -9.27 -5.19 4.99
C ARG A 64 -9.77 -5.55 6.38
N ALA A 65 -8.89 -5.90 7.32
CA ALA A 65 -9.25 -6.22 8.70
C ALA A 65 -9.81 -5.01 9.47
N MET A 66 -9.37 -3.79 9.14
CA MET A 66 -9.93 -2.54 9.67
C MET A 66 -11.32 -2.23 9.10
N GLY A 67 -11.76 -2.95 8.06
CA GLY A 67 -13.04 -2.73 7.39
C GLY A 67 -12.97 -1.72 6.25
N VAL A 68 -11.76 -1.34 5.81
CA VAL A 68 -11.54 -0.49 4.64
C VAL A 68 -11.38 -1.40 3.43
N VAL A 69 -12.46 -1.55 2.66
CA VAL A 69 -12.59 -2.48 1.53
C VAL A 69 -13.26 -1.85 0.33
#